data_AF-A0A366SH63-F1
#
_entry.id   AF-A0A366SH63-F1
#
_cell.length_a   1.000
_cell.length_b   1.000
_cell.length_c   1.000
_cell.angle_alpha   90.00
_cell.angle_beta   90.00
_cell.angle_gamma   90.00
#
_symmetry.space_group_name_H-M   'P 1'
#
loop_
_entity.id
_entity.type
_entity.pdbx_description
1 polymer ?
#
loop_
_entity_poly.entity_id
_entity_poly.type
_entity_poly.pdbx_seq_one_letter_code
_entity_poly.pdbx_strand_id
1 'polypeptide(L)'
;MSSLIKENTILQKQLQGANKQYYEDLLVYVRLNSMGKNECQTEEMLLSILQDILEAQQNGVSAQDYFGKDPQPIADELLEQLPNDSKQMVKLSLLAVLIYFAVVFIGSYFVSLFQPGTPQLIDVGEYVICSICAGVSTFVILWLMGKNYGQKKSWKMLFTIGGIFVINCLLFVFIRTPWVIPLSRWMATVLAIILAVSVYLLNRDKNFGDDHGKKET
;
A
#
# COMPACT_ATOMS: atom_id res chain seq x y z
N MET A 1 17.04 7.66 0.35
CA MET A 1 15.56 7.77 0.26
C MET A 1 15.07 9.19 0.51
N SER A 2 15.41 9.84 1.64
CA SER A 2 14.87 11.17 2.00
C SER A 2 15.15 12.29 1.00
N SER A 3 16.36 12.31 0.44
CA SER A 3 16.79 13.29 -0.55
C SER A 3 15.99 13.12 -1.84
N LEU A 4 15.91 11.89 -2.36
CA LEU A 4 15.16 11.54 -3.58
C LEU A 4 13.67 11.90 -3.47
N ILE A 5 13.02 11.61 -2.34
CA ILE A 5 11.60 11.93 -2.13
C ILE A 5 11.36 13.44 -2.08
N LYS A 6 12.24 14.20 -1.40
CA LYS A 6 12.17 15.66 -1.31
C LYS A 6 12.40 16.31 -2.66
N GLU A 7 13.40 15.84 -3.38
CA GLU A 7 13.73 16.30 -4.74
C GLU A 7 12.58 16.02 -5.71
N ASN A 8 12.04 14.79 -5.69
CA ASN A 8 10.90 14.40 -6.52
C ASN A 8 9.68 15.32 -6.26
N THR A 9 9.37 15.62 -4.99
CA THR A 9 8.25 16.51 -4.63
C THR A 9 8.42 17.94 -5.14
N ILE A 10 9.66 18.45 -5.17
CA ILE A 10 9.96 19.80 -5.68
C ILE A 10 9.85 19.82 -7.21
N LEU A 11 10.43 18.83 -7.89
CA LEU A 11 10.43 18.72 -9.34
C LEU A 11 9.03 18.48 -9.91
N GLN A 12 8.21 17.67 -9.25
CA GLN A 12 6.81 17.42 -9.65
C GLN A 12 5.98 18.71 -9.77
N LYS A 13 6.23 19.69 -8.90
CA LYS A 13 5.52 20.98 -8.92
C LYS A 13 5.86 21.85 -10.12
N GLN A 14 6.96 21.55 -10.82
CA GLN A 14 7.41 22.28 -11.99
C GLN A 14 6.75 21.79 -13.28
N LEU A 15 6.11 20.62 -13.26
CA LEU A 15 5.36 20.09 -14.39
C LEU A 15 4.09 20.89 -14.65
N GLN A 16 3.78 21.09 -15.93
CA GLN A 16 2.65 21.91 -16.37
C GLN A 16 1.73 21.13 -17.31
N GLY A 17 0.43 21.43 -17.24
CA GLY A 17 -0.58 20.97 -18.20
C GLY A 17 -0.53 19.46 -18.50
N ALA A 18 -0.36 19.12 -19.77
CA ALA A 18 -0.34 17.74 -20.27
C ALA A 18 0.84 16.92 -19.72
N ASN A 19 2.00 17.52 -19.52
CA ASN A 19 3.19 16.81 -19.00
C ASN A 19 3.00 16.40 -17.54
N LYS A 20 2.31 17.25 -16.77
CA LYS A 20 1.92 16.91 -15.40
C LYS A 20 0.98 15.70 -15.36
N GLN A 21 -0.06 15.72 -16.21
CA GLN A 21 -1.02 14.62 -16.26
C GLN A 21 -0.36 13.31 -16.72
N TYR A 22 0.50 13.39 -17.75
CA TYR A 22 1.28 12.24 -18.23
C TYR A 22 2.11 11.60 -17.11
N TYR A 23 2.83 12.42 -16.33
CA TYR A 23 3.65 11.91 -15.23
C TYR A 23 2.81 11.35 -14.07
N GLU A 24 1.69 12.01 -13.71
CA GLU A 24 0.78 11.49 -12.68
C GLU A 24 0.23 10.11 -13.06
N ASP A 25 -0.14 9.92 -14.32
CA ASP A 25 -0.64 8.65 -14.83
C ASP A 25 0.42 7.55 -14.81
N LEU A 26 1.65 7.87 -15.24
CA LEU A 26 2.80 6.98 -15.15
C LEU A 26 3.09 6.60 -13.69
N LEU A 27 3.14 7.59 -12.80
CA LEU A 27 3.48 7.42 -11.39
C LEU A 27 2.48 6.51 -10.66
N VAL A 28 1.19 6.68 -10.91
CA VAL A 28 0.18 5.80 -10.31
C VAL A 28 0.31 4.38 -10.85
N TYR A 29 0.49 4.23 -12.16
CA TYR A 29 0.64 2.91 -12.78
C TYR A 29 1.88 2.17 -12.26
N VAL A 30 3.04 2.84 -12.22
CA VAL A 30 4.28 2.26 -11.68
C VAL A 30 4.08 1.87 -10.23
N ARG A 31 3.49 2.71 -9.37
CA ARG A 31 3.29 2.38 -7.95
C ARG A 31 2.33 1.21 -7.70
N LEU A 32 1.34 1.02 -8.57
CA LEU A 32 0.42 -0.11 -8.46
C LEU A 32 1.07 -1.42 -8.93
N ASN A 33 1.94 -1.36 -9.94
CA ASN A 33 2.54 -2.53 -10.58
C ASN A 33 3.99 -2.82 -10.16
N SER A 34 4.64 -1.94 -9.39
CA SER A 34 5.97 -2.15 -8.81
C SER A 34 5.95 -2.99 -7.53
N MET A 35 4.80 -3.58 -7.18
CA MET A 35 4.66 -4.47 -6.03
C MET A 35 5.60 -5.66 -6.19
N GLY A 36 6.74 -5.60 -5.49
CA GLY A 36 7.77 -6.62 -5.48
C GLY A 36 8.99 -6.34 -6.32
N LYS A 37 9.07 -5.13 -6.88
CA LYS A 37 10.30 -4.52 -7.37
C LYS A 37 11.05 -3.86 -6.22
N ASN A 38 12.34 -3.64 -6.44
CA ASN A 38 13.16 -2.90 -5.49
C ASN A 38 12.67 -1.44 -5.36
N GLU A 39 12.26 -1.05 -4.15
CA GLU A 39 11.70 0.28 -3.86
C GLU A 39 12.67 1.43 -4.24
N CYS A 40 13.96 1.28 -3.96
CA CYS A 40 14.96 2.33 -4.22
C CYS A 40 15.14 2.56 -5.72
N GLN A 41 15.35 1.48 -6.48
CA GLN A 41 15.52 1.56 -7.93
C GLN A 41 14.23 2.03 -8.63
N THR A 42 13.06 1.67 -8.11
CA THR A 42 11.78 2.16 -8.63
C THR A 42 11.67 3.68 -8.49
N GLU A 43 12.04 4.24 -7.34
CA GLU A 43 11.98 5.68 -7.09
C GLU A 43 13.09 6.46 -7.85
N GLU A 44 14.28 5.87 -8.01
CA GLU A 44 15.35 6.44 -8.86
C GLU A 44 14.92 6.51 -10.33
N MET A 45 14.32 5.45 -10.84
CA MET A 45 13.77 5.40 -12.20
C MET A 45 12.65 6.44 -12.39
N LEU A 46 11.73 6.57 -11.43
CA LEU A 46 10.67 7.59 -11.46
C LEU A 46 11.21 9.02 -11.40
N LEU A 47 12.33 9.25 -10.72
CA LEU A 47 13.01 10.54 -10.68
C LEU A 47 13.69 10.85 -12.03
N SER A 48 14.35 9.86 -12.64
CA SER A 48 14.96 10.01 -13.98
C SER A 48 13.90 10.42 -15.00
N ILE A 49 12.77 9.70 -15.05
CA ILE A 49 11.67 10.02 -15.98
C ILE A 49 11.08 11.41 -15.73
N LEU A 50 10.99 11.83 -14.47
CA LEU A 50 10.54 13.18 -14.12
C LEU A 50 11.49 14.25 -14.67
N GLN A 51 12.81 14.02 -14.58
CA GLN A 51 13.82 14.92 -15.12
C GLN A 51 13.75 14.98 -16.65
N ASP A 52 13.60 13.84 -17.34
CA ASP A 52 13.45 13.78 -18.79
C ASP A 52 12.21 14.55 -19.27
N ILE A 53 11.08 14.44 -18.54
CA ILE A 53 9.87 15.21 -18.86
C ILE A 53 10.09 16.71 -18.65
N LEU A 54 10.80 17.12 -17.60
CA LEU A 54 11.10 18.52 -17.35
C LEU A 54 12.03 19.10 -18.42
N GLU A 55 13.01 18.35 -18.89
CA GLU A 55 13.88 18.74 -19.99
C GLU A 55 13.09 18.87 -21.30
N ALA A 56 12.24 17.89 -21.62
CA ALA A 56 11.33 17.98 -22.77
C ALA A 56 10.43 19.23 -22.68
N GLN A 57 9.87 19.50 -21.50
CA GLN A 57 9.04 20.68 -21.24
C GLN A 57 9.80 21.99 -21.46
N GLN A 58 11.06 22.08 -21.02
CA GLN A 58 11.91 23.26 -21.24
C GLN A 58 12.21 23.48 -22.73
N ASN A 59 12.32 22.40 -23.50
CA ASN A 59 12.49 22.42 -24.95
C ASN A 59 11.16 22.63 -25.71
N GLY A 60 10.04 22.83 -25.02
CA GLY A 60 8.71 23.01 -25.62
C GLY A 60 8.10 21.74 -26.21
N VAL A 61 8.62 20.56 -25.85
CA VAL A 61 8.16 19.25 -26.30
C VAL A 61 7.24 18.64 -25.23
N SER A 62 6.12 18.04 -25.63
CA SER A 62 5.27 17.33 -24.69
C SER A 62 5.88 15.98 -24.29
N ALA A 63 5.55 15.46 -23.11
CA ALA A 63 6.03 14.16 -22.66
C ALA A 63 5.62 13.05 -23.65
N GLN A 64 4.39 13.12 -24.17
CA GLN A 64 3.88 12.16 -25.14
C GLN A 64 4.65 12.20 -26.46
N ASP A 65 5.05 13.39 -26.92
CA ASP A 65 5.88 13.54 -28.13
C ASP A 65 7.34 13.09 -27.89
N TYR A 66 7.88 13.34 -26.70
CA TYR A 66 9.23 12.93 -26.32
C TYR A 66 9.39 11.41 -26.24
N PHE A 67 8.45 10.73 -25.56
CA PHE A 67 8.47 9.28 -25.41
C PHE A 67 7.80 8.53 -26.57
N GLY A 68 7.01 9.22 -27.39
CA GLY A 68 6.30 8.66 -28.55
C GLY A 68 5.27 7.58 -28.20
N LYS A 69 4.90 7.46 -26.93
CA LYS A 69 4.00 6.43 -26.39
C LYS A 69 3.13 7.02 -25.28
N ASP A 70 2.03 6.35 -25.00
CA ASP A 70 1.20 6.66 -23.83
C ASP A 70 1.93 6.25 -22.52
N PRO A 71 1.53 6.80 -21.35
CA PRO A 71 2.19 6.52 -20.07
C PRO A 71 2.26 5.03 -19.70
N GLN A 72 1.24 4.25 -20.04
CA GLN A 72 1.11 2.84 -19.67
C GLN A 72 2.20 1.95 -20.34
N PRO A 73 2.36 1.95 -21.68
CA PRO A 73 3.43 1.21 -22.34
C PRO A 73 4.83 1.53 -21.82
N ILE A 74 5.11 2.82 -21.56
CA ILE A 74 6.40 3.25 -21.00
C ILE A 74 6.58 2.69 -19.59
N ALA A 75 5.54 2.78 -18.76
CA ALA A 75 5.60 2.24 -17.40
C ALA A 75 5.82 0.71 -17.38
N ASP A 76 5.21 -0.04 -18.29
CA ASP A 76 5.45 -1.49 -18.42
C ASP A 76 6.90 -1.80 -18.78
N GLU A 77 7.46 -1.13 -19.79
CA GLU A 77 8.87 -1.30 -20.22
C GLU A 77 9.85 -0.99 -19.07
N LEU A 78 9.56 0.08 -18.32
CA LEU A 78 10.32 0.49 -17.15
C LEU A 78 10.25 -0.55 -16.02
N LEU A 79 9.07 -1.08 -15.74
CA LEU A 79 8.87 -2.10 -14.70
C LEU A 79 9.55 -3.43 -15.03
N GLU A 80 9.60 -3.82 -16.30
CA GLU A 80 10.29 -5.04 -16.74
C GLU A 80 11.80 -4.99 -16.47
N GLN A 81 12.40 -3.80 -16.57
CA GLN A 81 13.83 -3.59 -16.34
C GLN A 81 14.21 -3.61 -14.85
N LEU A 82 13.25 -3.39 -13.94
CA LEU A 82 13.52 -3.34 -12.52
C LEU A 82 13.75 -4.74 -11.92
N PRO A 83 14.77 -4.91 -11.06
CA PRO A 83 14.99 -6.17 -10.36
C PRO A 83 13.89 -6.42 -9.32
N ASN A 84 13.51 -7.70 -9.19
CA ASN A 84 12.57 -8.14 -8.17
C ASN A 84 13.25 -8.20 -6.80
N ASP A 85 12.55 -7.76 -5.75
CA ASP A 85 12.98 -7.85 -4.36
C ASP A 85 12.03 -8.75 -3.55
N SER A 86 12.39 -10.02 -3.45
CA SER A 86 11.61 -11.02 -2.71
C SER A 86 11.58 -10.74 -1.21
N LYS A 87 12.62 -10.11 -0.63
CA LYS A 87 12.65 -9.78 0.80
C LYS A 87 11.66 -8.66 1.10
N GLN A 88 11.58 -7.67 0.23
CA GLN A 88 10.63 -6.58 0.34
C GLN A 88 9.19 -7.09 0.20
N MET A 89 8.93 -8.02 -0.72
CA MET A 89 7.62 -8.69 -0.84
C MET A 89 7.19 -9.39 0.45
N VAL A 90 8.09 -10.18 1.05
CA VAL A 90 7.83 -10.88 2.30
C VAL A 90 7.58 -9.88 3.44
N LYS A 91 8.40 -8.83 3.52
CA LYS A 91 8.25 -7.77 4.53
C LYS A 91 6.92 -7.04 4.41
N LEU A 92 6.51 -6.68 3.19
CA LEU A 92 5.25 -5.99 2.91
C LEU A 92 4.05 -6.91 3.22
N SER A 93 4.14 -8.18 2.83
CA SER A 93 3.11 -9.18 3.12
C SER A 93 2.96 -9.41 4.62
N LEU A 94 4.07 -9.55 5.34
CA LEU A 94 4.07 -9.71 6.80
C LEU A 94 3.49 -8.47 7.48
N LEU A 95 3.87 -7.27 7.03
CA LEU A 95 3.33 -6.02 7.55
C LEU A 95 1.82 -5.93 7.33
N ALA A 96 1.32 -6.29 6.15
CA ALA A 96 -0.10 -6.27 5.85
C ALA A 96 -0.89 -7.23 6.76
N VAL A 97 -0.37 -8.45 6.97
CA VAL A 97 -0.97 -9.42 7.90
C VAL A 97 -0.98 -8.89 9.34
N LEU A 98 0.13 -8.30 9.80
CA LEU A 98 0.23 -7.74 11.15
C LEU A 98 -0.73 -6.55 11.36
N ILE A 99 -0.85 -5.66 10.37
CA ILE A 99 -1.80 -4.54 10.43
C ILE A 99 -3.23 -5.05 10.47
N TYR A 100 -3.58 -6.00 9.61
CA TYR A 100 -4.91 -6.59 9.59
C TYR A 100 -5.23 -7.24 10.95
N PHE A 101 -4.32 -8.06 11.46
CA PHE A 101 -4.47 -8.68 12.78
C PHE A 101 -4.66 -7.63 13.87
N ALA A 102 -3.85 -6.57 13.89
CA ALA A 102 -3.96 -5.50 14.86
C ALA A 102 -5.33 -4.80 14.79
N VAL A 103 -5.82 -4.45 13.59
CA VAL A 103 -7.11 -3.77 13.41
C VAL A 103 -8.27 -4.64 13.93
N VAL A 104 -8.32 -5.91 13.53
CA VAL A 104 -9.42 -6.80 13.93
C VAL A 104 -9.31 -7.14 15.42
N PHE A 105 -8.10 -7.39 15.93
CA PHE A 105 -7.88 -7.69 17.35
C PHE A 105 -8.27 -6.50 18.23
N ILE A 106 -7.82 -5.29 17.91
CA ILE A 106 -8.18 -4.07 18.65
C ILE A 106 -9.68 -3.81 18.56
N GLY A 107 -10.30 -4.01 17.39
CA GLY A 107 -11.75 -3.89 17.23
C GLY A 107 -12.53 -4.86 18.13
N SER A 108 -12.14 -6.15 18.15
CA SER A 108 -12.76 -7.15 19.02
C SER A 108 -12.55 -6.85 20.51
N TYR A 109 -11.35 -6.36 20.87
CA TYR A 109 -11.01 -5.95 22.21
C TYR A 109 -11.88 -4.75 22.66
N PHE A 110 -12.08 -3.76 21.78
CA PHE A 110 -12.95 -2.62 22.04
C PHE A 110 -14.39 -3.05 22.33
N VAL A 111 -14.95 -3.97 21.53
CA VAL A 111 -16.30 -4.52 21.80
C VAL A 111 -16.34 -5.24 23.15
N SER A 112 -15.29 -6.00 23.49
CA SER A 112 -15.20 -6.69 24.78
C SER A 112 -15.21 -5.76 25.99
N LEU A 113 -14.85 -4.47 25.84
CA LEU A 113 -14.93 -3.50 26.94
C LEU A 113 -16.37 -3.27 27.40
N PHE A 114 -17.35 -3.38 26.49
CA PHE A 114 -18.77 -3.20 26.76
C PHE A 114 -19.46 -4.46 27.32
N GLN A 115 -18.72 -5.57 27.47
CA GLN A 115 -19.22 -6.83 28.04
C GLN A 115 -18.41 -7.19 29.31
N PRO A 116 -18.79 -6.69 30.49
CA PRO A 116 -18.05 -6.95 31.73
C PRO A 116 -18.16 -8.42 32.15
N GLY A 117 -17.03 -9.04 32.48
CA GLY A 117 -17.00 -10.38 33.10
C GLY A 117 -16.82 -11.56 32.15
N THR A 118 -16.84 -11.34 30.83
CA THR A 118 -16.54 -12.38 29.84
C THR A 118 -15.06 -12.34 29.45
N PRO A 119 -14.36 -13.50 29.39
CA PRO A 119 -13.02 -13.57 28.82
C PRO A 119 -13.06 -13.22 27.34
N GLN A 120 -11.95 -12.69 26.80
CA GLN A 120 -11.85 -12.43 25.37
C GLN A 120 -11.60 -13.75 24.65
N LEU A 121 -12.47 -14.10 23.73
CA LEU A 121 -12.32 -15.28 22.90
C LEU A 121 -11.62 -14.88 21.60
N ILE A 122 -10.43 -15.44 21.36
CA ILE A 122 -9.73 -15.28 20.08
C ILE A 122 -9.93 -16.55 19.28
N ASP A 123 -10.71 -16.45 18.21
CA ASP A 123 -10.84 -17.50 17.21
C ASP A 123 -9.70 -17.38 16.19
N VAL A 124 -8.58 -18.07 16.46
CA VAL A 124 -7.37 -17.95 15.64
C VAL A 124 -7.65 -18.38 14.19
N GLY A 125 -8.52 -19.37 13.98
CA GLY A 125 -8.87 -19.84 12.64
C GLY A 125 -9.66 -18.80 11.85
N GLU A 126 -10.62 -18.13 12.47
CA GLU A 126 -11.35 -17.00 11.87
C GLU A 126 -10.40 -15.90 11.45
N TYR A 127 -9.47 -15.50 12.33
CA TYR A 127 -8.47 -14.47 12.01
C TYR A 127 -7.58 -14.86 10.83
N VAL A 128 -7.07 -16.10 10.79
CA VAL A 128 -6.20 -16.57 9.71
C VAL A 128 -6.95 -16.62 8.37
N ILE A 129 -8.15 -17.20 8.35
CA ILE A 129 -8.95 -17.33 7.13
C ILE A 129 -9.34 -15.95 6.61
N CYS A 130 -9.83 -15.06 7.48
CA CYS A 130 -10.21 -13.71 7.08
C CYS A 130 -9.00 -12.88 6.62
N SER A 131 -7.82 -13.09 7.20
CA SER A 131 -6.56 -12.44 6.74
C SER A 131 -6.21 -12.85 5.32
N ILE A 132 -6.28 -14.14 5.01
CA ILE A 132 -5.99 -14.67 3.67
C ILE A 132 -7.00 -14.11 2.66
N CYS A 133 -8.30 -14.19 2.99
CA CYS A 133 -9.37 -13.65 2.13
C CYS A 133 -9.21 -12.14 1.89
N ALA A 134 -8.90 -11.36 2.92
CA ALA A 134 -8.68 -9.93 2.82
C ALA A 134 -7.43 -9.58 1.98
N GLY A 135 -6.34 -10.35 2.14
CA GLY A 135 -5.13 -10.22 1.35
C GLY A 135 -5.38 -10.46 -0.13
N VAL A 136 -6.04 -11.58 -0.47
CA VAL A 136 -6.44 -11.89 -1.86
C VAL A 136 -7.37 -10.81 -2.41
N SER A 137 -8.34 -10.36 -1.63
CA SER A 137 -9.28 -9.30 -2.01
C SER A 137 -8.55 -7.99 -2.33
N THR A 138 -7.57 -7.61 -1.52
CA THR A 138 -6.74 -6.41 -1.74
C THR A 138 -5.95 -6.53 -3.03
N PHE A 139 -5.33 -7.68 -3.28
CA PHE A 139 -4.61 -7.93 -4.52
C PHE A 139 -5.53 -7.82 -5.75
N VAL A 140 -6.72 -8.41 -5.70
CA VAL A 140 -7.72 -8.31 -6.77
C VAL A 140 -8.17 -6.87 -6.99
N ILE A 141 -8.39 -6.09 -5.93
CA ILE A 141 -8.77 -4.67 -6.04
C ILE A 141 -7.66 -3.87 -6.72
N LEU A 142 -6.41 -4.03 -6.28
CA LEU A 142 -5.26 -3.33 -6.89
C LEU A 142 -5.10 -3.71 -8.36
N TRP A 143 -5.23 -5.00 -8.70
CA TRP A 143 -5.17 -5.47 -10.07
C TRP A 143 -6.29 -4.89 -10.95
N LEU A 144 -7.53 -4.83 -10.44
CA LEU A 144 -8.66 -4.19 -11.13
C LEU A 144 -8.46 -2.68 -11.28
N MET A 145 -7.84 -2.01 -10.31
CA MET A 145 -7.50 -0.59 -10.36
C MET A 145 -6.42 -0.29 -11.40
N GLY A 146 -5.36 -1.10 -11.47
CA GLY A 146 -4.33 -0.99 -12.49
C GLY A 146 -4.89 -1.22 -13.91
N LYS A 147 -5.70 -2.27 -14.08
CA LYS A 147 -6.29 -2.62 -15.38
C LYS A 147 -7.23 -1.53 -15.94
N ASN A 148 -8.02 -0.90 -15.08
CA ASN A 148 -8.99 0.12 -15.49
C ASN A 148 -8.46 1.55 -15.30
N TYR A 149 -7.16 1.71 -15.09
CA TYR A 149 -6.54 3.02 -14.92
C TYR A 149 -6.70 3.87 -16.20
N GLY A 150 -7.19 5.11 -16.06
CA GLY A 150 -7.47 6.02 -17.18
C GLY A 150 -8.92 6.03 -17.70
N GLN A 151 -9.77 5.05 -17.34
CA GLN A 151 -11.21 5.14 -17.62
C GLN A 151 -11.93 5.96 -16.54
N LYS A 152 -12.90 6.82 -16.93
CA LYS A 152 -13.78 7.53 -15.98
C LYS A 152 -14.31 6.55 -14.94
N LYS A 153 -14.29 6.92 -13.64
CA LYS A 153 -14.84 6.13 -12.53
C LYS A 153 -16.21 5.57 -12.89
N SER A 154 -16.23 4.32 -13.34
CA SER A 154 -17.46 3.63 -13.69
C SER A 154 -18.11 3.16 -12.40
N TRP A 155 -19.39 3.43 -12.22
CA TRP A 155 -20.16 2.94 -11.06
C TRP A 155 -20.00 1.42 -10.89
N LYS A 156 -19.80 0.69 -11.99
CA LYS A 156 -19.49 -0.75 -11.98
C LYS A 156 -18.29 -1.10 -11.10
N MET A 157 -17.21 -0.31 -11.15
CA MET A 157 -16.01 -0.55 -10.34
C MET A 157 -16.27 -0.32 -8.85
N LEU A 158 -17.02 0.73 -8.51
CA LEU A 158 -17.43 0.99 -7.13
C LEU A 158 -18.32 -0.14 -6.59
N PHE A 159 -19.26 -0.65 -7.39
CA PHE A 159 -20.07 -1.81 -7.00
C PHE A 159 -19.24 -3.07 -6.84
N THR A 160 -18.24 -3.33 -7.69
CA THR A 160 -17.34 -4.49 -7.54
C THR A 160 -16.53 -4.39 -6.24
N ILE A 161 -15.91 -3.24 -5.95
CA ILE A 161 -15.16 -3.02 -4.71
C ILE A 161 -16.08 -3.14 -3.48
N GLY A 162 -17.27 -2.52 -3.54
CA GLY A 162 -18.28 -2.63 -2.50
C GLY A 162 -18.74 -4.08 -2.27
N GLY A 163 -18.95 -4.86 -3.35
CA GLY A 163 -19.30 -6.28 -3.27
C GLY A 163 -18.22 -7.12 -2.60
N ILE A 164 -16.94 -6.90 -2.96
CA ILE A 164 -15.80 -7.57 -2.32
C ILE A 164 -15.74 -7.22 -0.82
N PHE A 165 -15.98 -5.96 -0.46
CA PHE A 165 -16.02 -5.53 0.94
C PHE A 165 -17.14 -6.23 1.72
N VAL A 166 -18.35 -6.26 1.17
CA VAL A 166 -19.51 -6.94 1.79
C VAL A 166 -19.22 -8.44 1.98
N ILE A 167 -18.61 -9.10 0.98
CA ILE A 167 -18.22 -10.51 1.10
C ILE A 167 -17.24 -10.71 2.26
N ASN A 168 -16.21 -9.86 2.40
CA ASN A 168 -15.27 -9.95 3.52
C ASN A 168 -15.96 -9.71 4.88
N CYS A 169 -16.88 -8.76 4.97
CA CYS A 169 -17.68 -8.56 6.18
C CYS A 169 -18.55 -9.77 6.52
N LEU A 170 -19.20 -10.38 5.51
CA LEU A 170 -19.98 -11.60 5.72
C LEU A 170 -19.11 -12.75 6.19
N LEU A 171 -17.93 -12.95 5.58
CA LEU A 171 -16.97 -13.96 6.03
C LEU A 171 -16.58 -13.74 7.49
N PHE A 172 -16.29 -12.50 7.90
CA PHE A 172 -15.97 -12.16 9.29
C PHE A 172 -17.12 -12.46 10.27
N VAL A 173 -18.38 -12.24 9.87
CA VAL A 173 -19.53 -12.48 10.76
C VAL A 173 -19.86 -13.97 10.88
N PHE A 174 -19.77 -14.72 9.78
CA PHE A 174 -20.27 -16.09 9.68
C PHE A 174 -19.21 -17.17 9.90
N ILE A 175 -17.93 -16.89 9.68
CA ILE A 175 -16.86 -17.87 9.93
C ILE A 175 -16.63 -17.94 11.45
N ARG A 176 -16.85 -19.12 12.01
CA ARG A 176 -16.40 -19.51 13.33
C ARG A 176 -15.68 -20.83 13.21
N THR A 177 -14.54 -20.94 13.87
CA THR A 177 -13.73 -22.15 13.89
C THR A 177 -13.61 -22.68 15.33
N PRO A 178 -13.33 -23.98 15.50
CA PRO A 178 -13.17 -24.54 16.85
C PRO A 178 -11.87 -24.11 17.55
N TRP A 179 -11.03 -23.29 16.90
CA TRP A 179 -9.71 -22.89 17.39
C TRP A 179 -9.80 -21.63 18.25
N VAL A 180 -10.56 -21.72 19.33
CA VAL A 180 -10.84 -20.59 20.23
C VAL A 180 -9.92 -20.65 21.44
N ILE A 181 -9.11 -19.60 21.62
CA ILE A 181 -8.24 -19.44 22.78
C ILE A 181 -8.86 -18.37 23.70
N PRO A 182 -9.27 -18.74 24.93
CA PRO A 182 -9.72 -17.76 25.91
C PRO A 182 -8.52 -17.01 26.47
N LEU A 183 -8.51 -15.69 26.29
CA LEU A 183 -7.50 -14.80 26.87
C LEU A 183 -8.12 -13.99 28.02
N SER A 184 -7.36 -13.93 29.11
CA SER A 184 -7.69 -13.04 30.22
C SER A 184 -7.56 -11.58 29.76
N ARG A 185 -8.40 -10.69 30.31
CA ARG A 185 -8.47 -9.29 29.85
C ARG A 185 -7.14 -8.54 30.01
N TRP A 186 -6.36 -8.88 31.04
CA TRP A 186 -5.05 -8.27 31.24
C TRP A 186 -3.99 -8.79 30.24
N MET A 187 -4.09 -10.04 29.79
CA MET A 187 -3.23 -10.54 28.71
C MET A 187 -3.59 -9.85 27.39
N ALA A 188 -4.89 -9.67 27.14
CA ALA A 188 -5.37 -8.95 25.97
C ALA A 188 -4.95 -7.48 25.93
N THR A 189 -5.01 -6.76 27.05
CA THR A 189 -4.53 -5.37 27.13
C THR A 189 -3.04 -5.26 26.81
N VAL A 190 -2.23 -6.14 27.41
CA VAL A 190 -0.77 -6.18 27.15
C VAL A 190 -0.50 -6.47 25.68
N LEU A 191 -1.19 -7.43 25.08
CA LEU A 191 -1.04 -7.76 23.67
C LEU A 191 -1.44 -6.60 22.75
N ALA A 192 -2.54 -5.89 23.07
CA ALA A 192 -2.99 -4.73 22.31
C ALA A 192 -1.96 -3.58 22.35
N ILE A 193 -1.36 -3.33 23.52
CA ILE A 193 -0.30 -2.33 23.68
C ILE A 193 0.94 -2.72 22.89
N ILE A 194 1.38 -3.98 22.96
CA ILE A 194 2.53 -4.49 22.20
C ILE A 194 2.29 -4.28 20.70
N LEU A 195 1.13 -4.67 20.17
CA LEU A 195 0.78 -4.49 18.76
C LEU A 195 0.77 -3.02 18.35
N ALA A 196 0.15 -2.14 19.16
CA ALA A 196 0.13 -0.71 18.89
C ALA A 196 1.55 -0.10 18.86
N VAL A 197 2.40 -0.49 19.81
CA VAL A 197 3.81 -0.05 19.85
C VAL A 197 4.59 -0.62 18.67
N SER A 198 4.41 -1.88 18.31
CA SER A 198 5.07 -2.48 17.14
C SER A 198 4.69 -1.75 15.85
N VAL A 199 3.41 -1.46 15.65
CA VAL A 199 2.95 -0.67 14.48
C VAL A 199 3.53 0.75 14.51
N TYR A 200 3.55 1.40 15.68
CA TYR A 200 4.13 2.73 15.84
C TYR A 200 5.63 2.75 15.52
N LEU A 201 6.39 1.76 16.02
CA LEU A 201 7.83 1.65 15.76
C LEU A 201 8.12 1.34 14.28
N LEU A 202 7.34 0.47 13.65
CA LEU A 202 7.46 0.18 12.21
C LEU A 202 7.17 1.42 11.35
N ASN A 203 6.21 2.26 11.76
CA ASN A 203 5.95 3.54 11.11
C ASN A 203 7.04 4.58 11.42
N ARG A 204 7.66 4.51 12.60
CA ARG A 204 8.76 5.41 13.00
C ARG A 204 10.05 5.12 12.22
N ASP A 205 10.40 3.86 11.98
CA ASP A 205 11.61 3.50 11.21
C ASP A 205 11.52 4.00 9.76
N LYS A 206 10.31 4.06 9.17
CA LYS A 206 10.10 4.72 7.88
C LYS A 206 10.40 6.23 7.92
N ASN A 207 10.19 6.89 9.05
CA ASN A 207 10.46 8.33 9.23
C ASN A 207 11.88 8.63 9.72
N PHE A 208 12.57 7.68 10.38
CA PHE A 208 13.93 7.88 10.92
C PHE A 208 15.04 7.62 9.90
N GLY A 209 14.77 6.85 8.84
CA GLY A 209 15.64 6.79 7.65
C GLY A 209 15.78 8.16 6.93
N ASP A 210 14.99 9.15 7.35
CA ASP A 210 14.92 10.48 6.75
C ASP A 210 15.82 11.54 7.42
N ASP A 211 16.23 11.30 8.66
CA ASP A 211 16.83 12.33 9.54
C ASP A 211 18.35 12.17 9.74
N HIS A 212 18.92 10.99 9.44
CA HIS A 212 20.36 10.77 9.54
C HIS A 212 21.19 11.45 8.43
N GLY A 213 20.56 11.99 7.38
CA GLY A 213 21.23 12.78 6.34
C GLY A 213 21.38 14.27 6.63
N LYS A 214 20.92 14.75 7.80
CA LYS A 214 20.94 16.19 8.16
C LYS A 214 22.04 16.60 9.15
N LYS A 215 22.94 15.70 9.54
CA LYS A 215 23.97 16.00 10.55
C LYS A 215 25.41 16.08 10.04
N GLU A 216 25.61 16.05 8.72
CA GLU A 216 26.93 16.27 8.13
C GLU A 216 26.86 17.37 7.06
N THR A 217 26.71 18.61 7.52
CA THR A 217 27.19 19.84 6.85
C THR A 217 27.44 20.89 7.90
#